data_AF-A0A6A4AZC2-F1
#
_entry.id   AF-A0A6A4AZC2-F1
#
_cell.length_a   1.000
_cell.length_b   1.000
_cell.length_c   1.000
_cell.angle_alpha   90.00
_cell.angle_beta   90.00
_cell.angle_gamma   90.00
#
_symmetry.space_group_name_H-M   'P 1'
#
loop_
_entity.id
_entity.type
_entity.pdbx_description
1 polymer ?
#
loop_
_entity_poly.entity_id
_entity_poly.type
_entity_poly.pdbx_seq_one_letter_code
_entity_poly.pdbx_strand_id
1 'polypeptide(L)'
;QLAWLEEDLKAADANRDNVPWIIVGMHRPMYTIRSCGPDGVPNNDYEARNVQEAFEELFIKYKVDLVLQGHVHTYERLYPTANNSAIMDGVSRDNKTYENPQAPVYVITGTAGGPEGLFVYQDPPSPEWLVLMDNKHFSITRLSVTPTNLTLAKIESATGIIHDEFSIIKSSATQDSTQ
;
A
#
# COMPACT_ATOMS: atom_id res chain seq x y z
N GLN A 1 0.78 12.20 18.76
CA GLN A 1 0.73 10.98 17.91
C GLN A 1 2.01 10.83 17.10
N LEU A 2 2.41 11.83 16.30
CA LEU A 2 3.61 11.74 15.44
C LEU A 2 4.92 11.44 16.18
N ALA A 3 5.20 12.12 17.30
CA ALA A 3 6.42 11.84 18.08
C ALA A 3 6.48 10.38 18.60
N TRP A 4 5.32 9.81 18.98
CA TRP A 4 5.25 8.41 19.39
C TRP A 4 5.49 7.48 18.19
N LEU A 5 4.85 7.77 17.05
CA LEU A 5 4.99 6.98 15.83
C LEU A 5 6.44 6.97 15.33
N GLU A 6 7.11 8.12 15.37
CA GLU A 6 8.52 8.21 14.95
C GLU A 6 9.43 7.35 15.84
N GLU A 7 9.26 7.39 17.16
CA GLU A 7 10.04 6.53 18.06
C GLU A 7 9.72 5.04 17.89
N ASP A 8 8.46 4.69 17.63
CA ASP A 8 8.04 3.30 17.37
C ASP A 8 8.63 2.77 16.04
N LEU A 9 8.55 3.55 14.96
CA LEU A 9 9.14 3.22 13.66
C LEU A 9 10.66 3.09 13.75
N LYS A 10 11.32 3.99 14.50
CA LYS A 10 12.76 3.94 14.74
C LYS A 10 13.17 2.66 15.48
N ALA A 11 12.40 2.25 16.49
CA ALA A 11 12.65 1.00 17.21
C ALA A 11 12.44 -0.23 16.32
N ALA A 12 11.40 -0.21 15.47
CA ALA A 12 11.14 -1.28 14.51
C ALA A 12 12.24 -1.38 13.43
N ASP A 13 12.68 -0.24 12.89
CA ASP A 13 13.77 -0.17 11.90
C ASP A 13 15.10 -0.71 12.47
N ALA A 14 15.41 -0.39 13.72
CA ALA A 14 16.57 -0.91 14.43
C ALA A 14 16.50 -2.44 14.70
N ASN A 15 15.32 -3.06 14.60
CA ASN A 15 15.11 -4.49 14.86
C ASN A 15 14.86 -5.32 13.58
N ARG A 16 15.11 -4.75 12.39
CA ARG A 16 14.82 -5.40 11.11
C ARG A 16 15.55 -6.72 10.88
N ASP A 17 16.71 -6.92 11.49
CA ASP A 17 17.44 -8.18 11.39
C ASP A 17 16.66 -9.37 12.00
N ASN A 18 15.77 -9.09 12.98
CA ASN A 18 14.92 -10.10 13.61
C ASN A 18 13.47 -10.07 13.10
N VAL A 19 12.95 -8.86 12.82
CA VAL A 19 11.59 -8.63 12.34
C VAL A 19 11.67 -7.78 11.06
N PRO A 20 11.84 -8.40 9.88
CA PRO A 20 12.24 -7.67 8.67
C PRO A 20 11.14 -6.75 8.13
N TRP A 21 9.88 -7.05 8.41
CA TRP A 21 8.72 -6.33 7.85
C TRP A 21 8.19 -5.28 8.82
N ILE A 22 8.12 -4.04 8.36
CA ILE A 22 7.38 -2.97 9.03
C ILE A 22 6.09 -2.74 8.25
N ILE A 23 4.95 -3.02 8.90
CA ILE A 23 3.62 -2.88 8.33
C ILE A 23 2.85 -1.87 9.16
N VAL A 24 2.31 -0.84 8.50
CA VAL A 24 1.45 0.16 9.14
C VAL A 24 0.00 -0.13 8.81
N GLY A 25 -0.86 -0.11 9.83
CA GLY A 25 -2.31 -0.09 9.67
C GLY A 25 -2.88 1.27 10.03
N MET A 26 -3.70 1.86 9.16
CA MET A 26 -4.37 3.14 9.42
C MET A 26 -5.74 3.19 8.75
N HIS A 27 -6.65 4.04 9.24
CA HIS A 27 -8.01 4.07 8.71
C HIS A 27 -8.13 4.87 7.41
N ARG A 28 -7.72 6.15 7.41
CA ARG A 28 -7.86 7.04 6.25
C ARG A 28 -6.67 6.89 5.28
N PRO A 29 -6.90 6.83 3.97
CA PRO A 29 -5.83 6.71 2.99
C PRO A 29 -5.07 8.03 2.77
N MET A 30 -3.80 7.92 2.37
CA MET A 30 -2.98 9.04 1.90
C MET A 30 -3.00 9.16 0.37
N TYR A 31 -3.10 8.01 -0.29
CA TYR A 31 -3.29 7.90 -1.73
C TYR A 31 -4.57 7.13 -1.98
N THR A 32 -5.50 7.74 -2.70
CA THR A 32 -6.75 7.10 -3.14
C THR A 32 -7.31 7.87 -4.32
N ILE A 33 -7.90 7.16 -5.28
CA ILE A 33 -8.54 7.80 -6.43
C ILE A 33 -9.80 8.58 -6.05
N ARG A 34 -10.30 8.40 -4.81
CA ARG A 34 -11.39 9.19 -4.26
C ARG A 34 -10.98 10.62 -3.90
N SER A 35 -9.70 10.88 -3.68
CA SER A 35 -9.21 12.14 -3.10
C SER A 35 -7.87 12.54 -3.73
N CYS A 36 -7.85 12.62 -5.05
CA CYS A 36 -6.69 13.09 -5.80
C CYS A 36 -7.10 13.98 -6.99
N GLY A 37 -6.18 14.83 -7.44
CA GLY A 37 -6.30 15.57 -8.69
C GLY A 37 -6.16 14.68 -9.93
N PRO A 38 -6.37 15.23 -11.14
CA PRO A 38 -6.13 14.53 -12.40
C PRO A 38 -4.68 14.07 -12.60
N ASP A 39 -3.75 14.73 -11.92
CA ASP A 39 -2.31 14.41 -11.86
C ASP A 39 -1.98 13.35 -10.80
N GLY A 40 -2.97 12.82 -10.09
CA GLY A 40 -2.78 11.84 -9.02
C GLY A 40 -2.26 12.41 -7.71
N VAL A 41 -2.11 13.73 -7.59
CA VAL A 41 -1.68 14.37 -6.35
C VAL A 41 -2.84 14.34 -5.34
N PRO A 42 -2.64 13.85 -4.10
CA PRO A 42 -3.68 13.85 -3.08
C PRO A 42 -4.22 15.25 -2.83
N ASN A 43 -5.53 15.34 -2.61
CA ASN A 43 -6.24 16.54 -2.23
C ASN A 43 -6.97 16.34 -0.89
N ASN A 44 -7.70 17.36 -0.43
CA ASN A 44 -8.43 17.31 0.85
C ASN A 44 -9.95 17.14 0.69
N ASP A 45 -10.43 16.67 -0.46
CA ASP A 45 -11.87 16.35 -0.61
C ASP A 45 -12.29 15.23 0.36
N TYR A 46 -11.37 14.33 0.69
CA TYR A 46 -11.50 13.29 1.72
C TYR A 46 -10.23 13.14 2.59
N GLU A 47 -9.59 14.26 2.92
CA GLU A 47 -8.44 14.36 3.86
C GLU A 47 -7.13 13.69 3.42
N ALA A 48 -7.04 13.12 2.21
CA ALA A 48 -5.87 12.34 1.80
C ALA A 48 -4.57 13.15 1.85
N ARG A 49 -4.62 14.43 1.46
CA ARG A 49 -3.46 15.33 1.50
C ARG A 49 -3.00 15.63 2.93
N ASN A 50 -3.91 15.93 3.85
CA ASN A 50 -3.58 16.16 5.26
C ASN A 50 -2.93 14.93 5.90
N VAL A 51 -3.42 13.73 5.56
CA VAL A 51 -2.86 12.47 6.05
C VAL A 51 -1.47 12.24 5.42
N GLN A 52 -1.31 12.49 4.13
CA GLN A 52 -0.02 12.38 3.44
C GLN A 52 1.05 13.27 4.09
N GLU A 53 0.76 14.57 4.25
CA GLU A 53 1.69 15.55 4.84
C GLU A 53 2.08 15.20 6.27
N ALA A 54 1.21 14.53 7.02
CA ALA A 54 1.49 14.14 8.39
C ALA A 54 2.39 12.91 8.52
N PHE A 55 2.29 11.93 7.61
CA PHE A 55 2.84 10.59 7.84
C PHE A 55 3.82 10.09 6.78
N GLU A 56 3.73 10.56 5.53
CA GLU A 56 4.51 9.99 4.41
C GLU A 56 6.02 10.09 4.63
N GLU A 57 6.50 11.25 5.10
CA GLU A 57 7.93 11.45 5.36
C GLU A 57 8.49 10.44 6.37
N LEU A 58 7.72 10.10 7.42
CA LEU A 58 8.12 9.09 8.40
C LEU A 58 8.13 7.70 7.77
N PHE A 59 7.13 7.36 6.95
CA PHE A 59 7.06 6.05 6.31
C PHE A 59 8.20 5.83 5.31
N ILE A 60 8.58 6.87 4.57
CA ILE A 60 9.75 6.86 3.69
C ILE A 60 11.04 6.74 4.52
N LYS A 61 11.21 7.61 5.54
CA LYS A 61 12.40 7.65 6.40
C LYS A 61 12.73 6.30 7.04
N TYR A 62 11.70 5.61 7.54
CA TYR A 62 11.84 4.29 8.20
C TYR A 62 11.53 3.11 7.29
N LYS A 63 11.46 3.34 5.96
CA LYS A 63 11.34 2.32 4.92
C LYS A 63 10.15 1.36 5.13
N VAL A 64 9.01 1.88 5.57
CA VAL A 64 7.80 1.08 5.81
C VAL A 64 7.50 0.25 4.56
N ASP A 65 7.28 -1.06 4.74
CA ASP A 65 7.15 -1.99 3.63
C ASP A 65 5.74 -1.99 3.03
N LEU A 66 4.73 -1.99 3.90
CA LEU A 66 3.32 -2.04 3.53
C LEU A 66 2.49 -1.13 4.43
N VAL A 67 1.56 -0.39 3.85
CA VAL A 67 0.56 0.41 4.54
C VAL A 67 -0.82 -0.07 4.16
N LEU A 68 -1.54 -0.63 5.13
CA LEU A 68 -2.92 -1.09 4.98
C LEU A 68 -3.88 0.01 5.42
N GLN A 69 -4.81 0.35 4.53
CA GLN A 69 -5.73 1.47 4.66
C GLN A 69 -7.18 1.01 4.51
N GLY A 70 -8.13 1.78 5.02
CA GLY A 70 -9.56 1.52 4.87
C GLY A 70 -10.29 2.79 4.46
N HIS A 71 -11.40 3.05 5.14
CA HIS A 71 -12.26 4.25 4.99
C HIS A 71 -12.97 4.38 3.64
N VAL A 72 -12.23 4.32 2.53
CA VAL A 72 -12.79 4.30 1.18
C VAL A 72 -13.26 2.87 0.90
N HIS A 73 -14.55 2.70 0.62
CA HIS A 73 -15.18 1.39 0.43
C HIS A 73 -14.87 0.80 -0.95
N THR A 74 -13.59 0.65 -1.23
CA THR A 74 -13.00 0.09 -2.45
C THR A 74 -11.79 -0.74 -2.04
N TYR A 75 -11.34 -1.58 -2.96
CA TYR A 75 -9.99 -2.11 -2.92
C TYR A 75 -9.15 -1.31 -3.89
N GLU A 76 -8.03 -0.77 -3.44
CA GLU A 76 -7.08 -0.06 -4.29
C GLU A 76 -5.68 -0.59 -3.97
N ARG A 77 -5.00 -1.14 -4.98
CA ARG A 77 -3.58 -1.53 -4.89
C ARG A 77 -2.75 -0.54 -5.69
N LEU A 78 -1.72 -0.03 -5.04
CA LEU A 78 -0.77 0.90 -5.63
C LEU A 78 0.56 0.20 -5.97
N TYR A 79 1.31 0.82 -6.88
CA TYR A 79 2.75 0.59 -6.98
C TYR A 79 3.43 1.10 -5.70
N PRO A 80 4.70 0.73 -5.43
CA PRO A 80 5.52 1.49 -4.48
C PRO A 80 5.41 2.98 -4.82
N THR A 81 5.01 3.81 -3.86
CA THR A 81 4.64 5.21 -4.15
C THR A 81 5.33 6.13 -3.14
N ALA A 82 5.91 7.22 -3.63
CA ALA A 82 6.47 8.25 -2.79
C ALA A 82 6.37 9.60 -3.50
N ASN A 83 6.08 10.66 -2.75
CA ASN A 83 6.07 12.04 -3.27
C ASN A 83 5.17 12.18 -4.52
N ASN A 84 3.99 11.57 -4.50
CA ASN A 84 2.99 11.57 -5.58
C ASN A 84 3.40 10.80 -6.86
N SER A 85 4.46 10.00 -6.81
CA SER A 85 4.96 9.28 -7.98
C SER A 85 5.10 7.79 -7.71
N ALA A 86 4.82 6.98 -8.73
CA ALA A 86 5.12 5.55 -8.73
C ALA A 86 6.64 5.33 -8.82
N ILE A 87 7.19 4.52 -7.93
CA ILE A 87 8.58 4.14 -7.89
C ILE A 87 8.70 2.72 -8.43
N MET A 88 9.13 2.61 -9.69
CA MET A 88 9.03 1.37 -10.47
C MET A 88 10.22 0.41 -10.30
N ASP A 89 11.25 0.82 -9.58
CA ASP A 89 12.40 -0.04 -9.28
C ASP A 89 11.95 -1.29 -8.51
N GLY A 90 12.25 -2.46 -9.07
CA GLY A 90 11.87 -3.75 -8.51
C GLY A 90 10.45 -4.23 -8.87
N VAL A 91 9.68 -3.46 -9.64
CA VAL A 91 8.34 -3.89 -10.09
C VAL A 91 8.45 -4.84 -11.28
N SER A 92 7.87 -6.03 -11.17
CA SER A 92 7.84 -7.03 -12.24
C SER A 92 6.95 -6.58 -13.41
N ARG A 93 7.20 -7.12 -14.61
CA ARG A 93 6.45 -6.80 -15.83
C ARG A 93 4.94 -7.09 -15.75
N ASP A 94 4.54 -8.06 -14.93
CA ASP A 94 3.15 -8.41 -14.69
C ASP A 94 2.52 -7.65 -13.52
N ASN A 95 3.27 -6.73 -12.90
CA ASN A 95 2.89 -5.92 -11.75
C ASN A 95 2.49 -6.73 -10.51
N LYS A 96 2.91 -8.00 -10.40
CA LYS A 96 2.56 -8.90 -9.29
C LYS A 96 3.67 -9.09 -8.27
N THR A 97 4.88 -8.65 -8.57
CA THR A 97 6.02 -8.77 -7.66
C THR A 97 6.70 -7.42 -7.54
N TYR A 98 6.91 -6.97 -6.30
CA TYR A 98 7.70 -5.81 -5.95
C TYR A 98 8.94 -6.29 -5.20
N GLU A 99 10.05 -6.42 -5.90
CA GLU A 99 11.32 -6.91 -5.35
C GLU A 99 12.17 -5.74 -4.84
N ASN A 100 12.47 -5.74 -3.53
CA ASN A 100 13.17 -4.65 -2.84
C ASN A 100 12.64 -3.26 -3.24
N PRO A 101 11.33 -2.98 -3.11
CA PRO A 101 10.77 -1.71 -3.54
C PRO A 101 11.43 -0.55 -2.79
N GLN A 102 11.69 0.55 -3.49
CA GLN A 102 12.36 1.73 -2.95
C GLN A 102 11.40 2.75 -2.31
N ALA A 103 10.11 2.39 -2.17
CA ALA A 103 9.09 3.18 -1.51
C ALA A 103 8.05 2.27 -0.84
N PRO A 104 7.27 2.79 0.13
CA PRO A 104 6.19 2.03 0.74
C PRO A 104 5.12 1.61 -0.28
N VAL A 105 4.53 0.44 -0.07
CA VAL A 105 3.38 -0.04 -0.84
C VAL A 105 2.10 0.28 -0.09
N TYR A 106 1.13 0.88 -0.75
CA TYR A 106 -0.16 1.24 -0.17
C TYR A 106 -1.25 0.32 -0.71
N VAL A 107 -2.10 -0.18 0.18
CA VAL A 107 -3.28 -0.97 -0.19
C VAL A 107 -4.47 -0.51 0.63
N ILE A 108 -5.54 -0.08 -0.05
CA ILE A 108 -6.84 0.15 0.56
C ILE A 108 -7.62 -1.16 0.55
N THR A 109 -8.06 -1.61 1.72
CA THR A 109 -8.82 -2.84 1.92
C THR A 109 -10.19 -2.54 2.52
N GLY A 110 -10.91 -1.54 1.99
CA GLY A 110 -12.14 -1.00 2.58
C GLY A 110 -13.43 -1.72 2.21
N THR A 111 -13.34 -2.90 1.59
CA THR A 111 -14.49 -3.64 1.02
C THR A 111 -15.09 -4.69 1.98
N ALA A 112 -14.91 -4.54 3.29
CA ALA A 112 -15.34 -5.56 4.26
C ALA A 112 -16.86 -5.62 4.52
N GLY A 113 -17.65 -4.67 4.01
CA GLY A 113 -19.12 -4.66 4.12
C GLY A 113 -19.72 -3.51 4.94
N GLY A 114 -19.14 -2.32 4.89
CA GLY A 114 -19.72 -1.13 5.53
C GLY A 114 -21.15 -0.84 5.04
N PRO A 115 -22.02 -0.27 5.90
CA PRO A 115 -23.44 -0.08 5.58
C PRO A 115 -23.71 0.87 4.40
N GLU A 116 -22.75 1.75 4.08
CA GLU A 116 -22.78 2.64 2.92
C GLU A 116 -22.60 1.90 1.58
N GLY A 117 -22.22 0.61 1.62
CA GLY A 117 -21.90 -0.17 0.43
C GLY A 117 -20.55 0.19 -0.18
N LEU A 118 -20.24 -0.41 -1.33
CA LEU A 118 -19.02 -0.09 -2.10
C LEU A 118 -19.17 1.27 -2.76
N PHE A 119 -18.07 2.03 -2.83
CA PHE A 119 -18.10 3.37 -3.43
C PHE A 119 -18.17 3.28 -4.96
N VAL A 120 -19.11 4.01 -5.57
CA VAL A 120 -19.30 4.04 -7.01
C VAL A 120 -18.70 5.33 -7.57
N TYR A 121 -17.70 5.18 -8.45
CA TYR A 121 -17.15 6.29 -9.22
C TYR A 121 -17.95 6.47 -10.52
N GLN A 122 -18.27 7.72 -10.87
CA GLN A 122 -18.83 8.03 -12.20
C GLN A 122 -17.71 8.03 -13.24
N ASP A 123 -16.69 8.86 -13.01
CA ASP A 123 -15.48 8.98 -13.83
C ASP A 123 -14.25 8.80 -12.94
N PRO A 124 -13.82 7.55 -12.65
CA PRO A 124 -12.68 7.31 -11.76
C PRO A 124 -11.38 7.82 -12.41
N PRO A 125 -10.54 8.61 -11.68
CA PRO A 125 -9.22 8.93 -12.18
C PRO A 125 -8.35 7.68 -12.22
N SER A 126 -7.32 7.70 -13.07
CA SER A 126 -6.36 6.60 -13.24
C SER A 126 -4.93 7.13 -13.13
N PRO A 127 -4.51 7.55 -11.92
CA PRO A 127 -3.16 8.05 -11.70
C PRO A 127 -2.11 6.95 -11.91
N GLU A 128 -0.88 7.34 -12.27
CA GLU A 128 0.19 6.38 -12.62
C GLU A 128 0.57 5.42 -11.49
N TRP A 129 0.33 5.81 -10.23
CA TRP A 129 0.58 4.96 -9.06
C TRP A 129 -0.47 3.88 -8.83
N LEU A 130 -1.62 3.91 -9.51
CA LEU A 130 -2.70 2.93 -9.33
C LEU A 130 -2.45 1.67 -10.19
N VAL A 131 -2.48 0.49 -9.56
CA VAL A 131 -2.40 -0.78 -10.30
C VAL A 131 -3.77 -1.39 -10.52
N LEU A 132 -4.57 -1.45 -9.46
CA LEU A 132 -5.88 -2.08 -9.50
C LEU A 132 -6.83 -1.33 -8.58
N MET A 133 -8.04 -1.05 -9.07
CA MET A 133 -9.18 -0.67 -8.25
C MET A 133 -10.32 -1.66 -8.47
N ASP A 134 -10.90 -2.15 -7.38
CA ASP A 134 -12.12 -2.95 -7.41
C ASP A 134 -13.14 -2.41 -6.39
N ASN A 135 -14.32 -2.05 -6.91
CA ASN A 135 -15.48 -1.60 -6.16
C ASN A 135 -16.73 -2.47 -6.43
N LYS A 136 -16.54 -3.70 -6.92
CA LYS A 136 -17.62 -4.62 -7.28
C LYS A 136 -17.81 -5.74 -6.28
N HIS A 137 -16.74 -6.13 -5.58
CA HIS A 137 -16.77 -7.29 -4.68
C HIS A 137 -16.43 -6.88 -3.25
N PHE A 138 -17.33 -7.22 -2.32
CA PHE A 138 -16.97 -7.25 -0.91
C PHE A 138 -15.90 -8.32 -0.69
N SER A 139 -14.84 -7.99 0.05
CA SER A 139 -13.72 -8.91 0.22
C SER A 139 -13.05 -8.77 1.58
N ILE A 140 -12.36 -9.84 1.96
CA ILE A 140 -11.35 -9.84 3.01
C ILE A 140 -9.95 -9.80 2.36
N THR A 141 -8.98 -9.28 3.10
CA THR A 141 -7.58 -9.31 2.70
C THR A 141 -6.83 -10.34 3.53
N ARG A 142 -6.09 -11.22 2.85
CA ARG A 142 -5.19 -12.18 3.51
C ARG A 142 -3.75 -11.76 3.29
N LEU A 143 -3.00 -11.70 4.39
CA LEU A 143 -1.57 -11.46 4.40
C LEU A 143 -0.84 -12.75 4.78
N SER A 144 0.11 -13.19 3.98
CA SER A 144 1.01 -14.32 4.27
C SER A 144 2.44 -13.83 4.28
N VAL A 145 3.18 -14.15 5.35
CA VAL A 145 4.49 -13.55 5.62
C VAL A 145 5.54 -14.62 5.91
N THR A 146 6.69 -14.50 5.25
CA THR A 146 7.95 -15.20 5.54
C THR A 146 9.04 -14.15 5.78
N PRO A 147 10.27 -14.51 6.20
CA PRO A 147 11.35 -13.52 6.33
C PRO A 147 11.68 -12.75 5.04
N THR A 148 11.36 -13.30 3.87
CA THR A 148 11.74 -12.74 2.56
C THR A 148 10.56 -12.47 1.62
N ASN A 149 9.34 -12.89 1.96
CA ASN A 149 8.16 -12.65 1.12
C ASN A 149 6.96 -12.24 1.97
N LEU A 150 6.30 -11.18 1.54
CA LEU A 150 4.97 -10.78 1.98
C LEU A 150 4.03 -10.92 0.78
N THR A 151 3.06 -11.84 0.85
CA THR A 151 2.02 -12.02 -0.17
C THR A 151 0.69 -11.50 0.35
N LEU A 152 0.02 -10.66 -0.44
CA LEU A 152 -1.29 -10.12 -0.13
C LEU A 152 -2.30 -10.58 -1.18
N ALA A 153 -3.42 -11.13 -0.72
CA ALA A 153 -4.51 -11.60 -1.58
C ALA A 153 -5.83 -10.94 -1.19
N LYS A 154 -6.55 -10.42 -2.20
CA LYS A 154 -7.93 -9.94 -2.09
C LYS A 154 -8.89 -11.10 -2.40
N ILE A 155 -9.65 -11.52 -1.40
CA ILE A 155 -10.54 -12.68 -1.48
C ILE A 155 -11.99 -12.20 -1.35
N GLU A 156 -12.79 -12.37 -2.40
CA GLU A 156 -14.22 -12.05 -2.35
C GLU A 156 -14.92 -12.85 -1.25
N SER A 157 -15.66 -12.14 -0.40
CA SER A 157 -16.30 -12.72 0.77
C SER A 157 -17.44 -13.69 0.41
N ALA A 158 -18.13 -13.46 -0.71
CA ALA A 158 -19.27 -14.26 -1.14
C ALA A 158 -18.86 -15.58 -1.81
N THR A 159 -17.73 -15.60 -2.52
CA THR A 159 -17.36 -16.71 -3.42
C THR A 159 -16.04 -17.38 -3.05
N GLY A 160 -15.17 -16.70 -2.29
CA GLY A 160 -13.80 -17.13 -2.05
C GLY A 160 -12.85 -16.93 -3.24
N ILE A 161 -13.31 -16.30 -4.32
CA ILE A 161 -12.48 -16.02 -5.50
C ILE A 161 -11.41 -14.98 -5.16
N ILE A 162 -10.17 -15.25 -5.56
CA ILE A 162 -9.06 -14.30 -5.48
C ILE A 162 -9.14 -13.35 -6.67
N HIS A 163 -9.37 -12.07 -6.40
CA HIS A 163 -9.48 -11.03 -7.43
C HIS A 163 -8.18 -10.25 -7.65
N ASP A 164 -7.28 -10.28 -6.67
CA ASP A 164 -5.92 -9.74 -6.78
C ASP A 164 -5.00 -10.52 -5.86
N GLU A 165 -3.76 -10.74 -6.30
CA GLU A 165 -2.70 -11.33 -5.50
C GLU A 165 -1.35 -10.82 -5.99
N PHE A 166 -0.53 -10.32 -5.06
CA PHE A 166 0.80 -9.82 -5.35
C PHE A 166 1.74 -10.07 -4.16
N SER A 167 3.05 -9.95 -4.42
CA SER A 167 4.10 -10.17 -3.44
C SER A 167 5.05 -8.98 -3.35
N ILE A 168 5.47 -8.66 -2.12
CA ILE A 168 6.64 -7.83 -1.83
C ILE A 168 7.76 -8.78 -1.39
N ILE A 169 8.89 -8.73 -2.08
CA ILE A 169 10.01 -9.65 -1.86
C ILE A 169 11.23 -8.87 -1.37
N LYS A 170 11.89 -9.39 -0.34
CA LYS A 170 13.22 -8.95 0.09
C LYS A 170 14.23 -9.99 -0.36
N SER A 171 14.97 -9.69 -1.43
CA SER A 171 16.10 -10.49 -1.87
C SER A 171 17.38 -9.90 -1.30
N SER A 172 18.28 -10.75 -0.81
CA SER A 172 19.63 -10.31 -0.46
C SER A 172 20.29 -9.73 -1.71
N ALA A 173 20.87 -8.54 -1.62
CA ALA A 173 21.67 -8.00 -2.71
C ALA A 173 22.71 -9.05 -3.09
N THR A 174 22.65 -9.55 -4.33
CA THR A 174 23.77 -10.28 -4.91
C THR A 174 24.95 -9.33 -4.77
N GLN A 175 25.94 -9.70 -3.94
CA GLN A 175 27.23 -9.07 -4.03
C GLN A 175 27.71 -9.38 -5.44
N ASP A 176 27.56 -8.42 -6.36
CA ASP A 176 28.36 -8.38 -7.58
C ASP A 176 29.81 -8.18 -7.13
N SER A 177 30.41 -9.28 -6.70
CA SER A 177 31.84 -9.49 -6.67
C SER A 177 32.24 -9.84 -8.09
N THR A 178 32.24 -8.85 -8.96
CA THR A 178 32.99 -8.92 -10.21
C THR A 178 34.37 -8.28 -10.00
N GLN A 179 35.35 -9.04 -10.48
CA GLN A 179 36.80 -8.96 -10.30
C GLN A 179 37.44 -7.65 -10.77
#